data_AF-A0A7C8F4C8-F1
#
_entry.id   AF-A0A7C8F4C8-F1
#
_cell.length_a   1.000
_cell.length_b   1.000
_cell.length_c   1.000
_cell.angle_alpha   90.00
_cell.angle_beta   90.00
_cell.angle_gamma   90.00
#
_symmetry.space_group_name_H-M   'P 1'
#
loop_
_entity.id
_entity.type
_entity.pdbx_description
1 polymer ?
#
loop_
_entity_poly.entity_id
_entity_poly.type
_entity_poly.pdbx_seq_one_letter_code
_entity_poly.pdbx_strand_id
1 'polypeptide(L)' 'MNIKRLGIAIFPTPNDLVFRAAELKSHHAISHADTFVVASAMEYNATVVTGYSEFKQVETFVKILWI' A
#
# COMPACT_ATOMS: atom_id res chain seq x y z
N MET A 1 -1.91 17.70 13.91
CA MET A 1 -1.29 16.50 14.53
C MET A 1 0.14 16.36 14.01
N ASN A 2 1.15 16.19 14.87
CA ASN A 2 2.52 15.89 14.39
C ASN A 2 2.68 14.37 14.31
N ILE A 3 2.53 13.83 13.10
CA ILE A 3 2.52 12.38 12.86
C ILE A 3 3.82 11.68 13.31
N LYS A 4 4.95 12.40 13.33
CA LYS A 4 6.25 11.87 13.77
C LYS A 4 6.31 11.53 15.26
N ARG A 5 5.36 12.04 16.07
CA ARG A 5 5.31 11.80 17.52
C ARG A 5 4.57 10.50 17.91
N LEU A 6 4.01 9.78 16.94
CA LEU A 6 3.19 8.59 17.20
C LEU A 6 3.99 7.29 17.36
N GLY A 7 5.33 7.35 17.31
CA GLY A 7 6.17 6.14 17.39
C GLY A 7 6.06 5.24 16.15
N ILE A 8 5.54 5.77 15.05
CA ILE A 8 5.46 5.05 13.76
C ILE A 8 6.67 5.35 12.89
N ALA A 9 7.14 4.35 12.14
CA ALA A 9 8.13 4.55 11.09
C ALA A 9 7.45 5.14 9.85
N ILE A 10 8.04 6.19 9.28
CA ILE A 10 7.59 6.80 8.02
C ILE A 10 8.67 6.52 6.98
N PHE A 11 8.34 5.73 5.97
CA PHE A 11 9.24 5.39 4.88
C PHE A 11 9.12 6.43 3.75
N PRO A 12 10.23 6.75 3.05
CA PRO A 12 10.19 7.61 1.87
C PRO A 12 9.53 6.89 0.68
N THR A 13 9.14 7.67 -0.32
CA THR A 13 8.57 7.19 -1.59
C THR A 13 9.59 7.39 -2.72
N PRO A 14 10.56 6.46 -2.92
CA PRO A 14 11.50 6.56 -4.02
C PRO A 14 10.81 6.34 -5.37
N ASN A 15 11.46 6.76 -6.46
CA ASN A 15 10.90 6.64 -7.82
C ASN A 15 10.50 5.20 -8.17
N ASP A 16 11.27 4.19 -7.76
CA ASP A 16 10.95 2.79 -8.03
C ASP A 16 9.61 2.38 -7.42
N LEU A 17 9.30 2.88 -6.22
CA LEU A 17 8.01 2.65 -5.56
C LEU A 17 6.88 3.41 -6.27
N VAL A 18 7.15 4.63 -6.77
CA VAL A 18 6.20 5.39 -7.60
C VAL A 18 5.86 4.64 -8.89
N PHE A 19 6.87 4.11 -9.59
CA PHE A 19 6.65 3.37 -10.83
C PHE A 19 5.92 2.05 -10.58
N ARG A 20 6.23 1.34 -9.50
CA ARG A 20 5.48 0.13 -9.11
C ARG A 20 4.02 0.45 -8.77
N ALA A 21 3.75 1.55 -8.07
CA ALA A 21 2.40 2.00 -7.79
C ALA A 21 1.63 2.40 -9.07
N ALA A 22 2.31 2.98 -10.06
CA ALA A 22 1.72 3.30 -11.37
C ALA A 22 1.38 2.04 -12.17
N GLU A 23 2.27 1.03 -12.17
CA GLU A 23 2.02 -0.28 -12.78
C GLU A 23 0.84 -1.01 -12.13
N LEU A 24 0.75 -1.00 -10.80
CA LEU A 24 -0.42 -1.55 -10.11
C LEU A 24 -1.72 -0.83 -10.52
N LYS A 25 -1.67 0.51 -10.68
CA LYS A 25 -2.83 1.31 -11.09
C LYS A 25 -3.30 0.98 -12.51
N SER A 26 -2.38 0.62 -13.42
CA SER A 26 -2.72 0.27 -14.79
C SER A 26 -3.38 -1.12 -14.90
N HIS A 27 -3.06 -2.03 -13.97
CA HIS A 27 -3.60 -3.40 -13.98
C HIS A 27 -4.84 -3.58 -13.08
N HIS A 28 -5.03 -2.70 -12.08
CA HIS A 28 -6.08 -2.86 -11.06
C HIS A 28 -6.94 -1.61 -10.90
N ALA A 29 -8.24 -1.84 -10.66
CA ALA A 29 -9.22 -0.79 -10.37
C ALA A 29 -9.18 -0.41 -8.87
N ILE A 30 -7.98 -0.07 -8.37
CA ILE A 30 -7.73 0.53 -7.05
C ILE A 30 -7.46 2.02 -7.19
N SER A 31 -7.69 2.79 -6.12
CA SER A 31 -7.37 4.21 -6.08
C SER A 31 -5.85 4.45 -6.22
N HIS A 32 -5.46 5.65 -6.65
CA HIS A 32 -4.04 6.00 -6.79
C HIS A 32 -3.30 5.97 -5.44
N ALA A 33 -3.96 6.33 -4.33
CA ALA A 33 -3.32 6.27 -3.01
C ALA A 33 -3.13 4.81 -2.56
N ASP A 34 -4.09 3.93 -2.85
CA ASP A 34 -4.03 2.53 -2.44
C ASP A 34 -2.98 1.73 -3.20
N THR A 35 -2.63 2.15 -4.42
CA THR A 35 -1.53 1.49 -5.16
C THR A 35 -0.19 1.67 -4.46
N PHE A 36 0.02 2.79 -3.74
CA PHE A 36 1.20 2.98 -2.89
C PHE A 36 1.17 2.10 -1.65
N VAL A 37 0.00 1.86 -1.05
CA VAL A 37 -0.15 0.94 0.08
C VAL A 37 0.26 -0.46 -0.34
N VAL A 38 -0.25 -0.93 -1.48
CA VAL A 38 0.06 -2.25 -2.03
C VAL A 38 1.54 -2.36 -2.42
N ALA A 39 2.09 -1.38 -3.15
CA ALA A 39 3.50 -1.37 -3.53
C ALA A 39 4.43 -1.40 -2.31
N SER A 40 4.09 -0.65 -1.26
CA SER A 40 4.86 -0.63 0.00
C SER A 40 4.77 -1.97 0.73
N ALA A 41 3.58 -2.59 0.78
CA ALA A 41 3.40 -3.90 1.41
C ALA A 41 4.21 -4.99 0.69
N MET A 42 4.28 -4.96 -0.64
CA MET A 42 5.14 -5.86 -1.42
C MET A 42 6.62 -5.62 -1.13
N GLU A 43 7.07 -4.35 -1.12
CA GLU A 43 8.48 -3.99 -0.90
C GLU A 43 8.99 -4.42 0.49
N TYR A 44 8.18 -4.22 1.53
CA TYR A 44 8.57 -4.50 2.91
C TYR A 44 8.06 -5.85 3.42
N ASN A 45 7.46 -6.69 2.56
CA ASN A 45 6.78 -7.94 2.94
C ASN A 45 5.84 -7.74 4.15
N ALA A 46 5.09 -6.63 4.13
CA ALA A 46 4.26 -6.18 5.23
C ALA A 46 2.79 -6.57 5.04
N THR A 47 2.01 -6.49 6.11
CA THR A 47 0.56 -6.73 6.10
C THR A 47 -0.16 -5.39 5.94
N VAL A 48 -1.05 -5.29 4.94
CA VAL A 48 -1.96 -4.16 4.78
C VAL A 48 -3.08 -4.26 5.82
N VAL A 49 -3.33 -3.19 6.57
CA VAL A 49 -4.44 -3.12 7.53
C VAL A 49 -5.51 -2.19 6.96
N THR A 50 -6.71 -2.72 6.67
CA THR A 50 -7.75 -1.95 5.97
C THR A 50 -9.15 -2.54 6.21
N GLY A 51 -10.18 -1.69 6.12
CA GLY A 51 -11.58 -2.10 6.03
C GLY A 51 -12.17 -1.94 4.62
N TYR A 52 -11.37 -1.48 3.65
CA TYR A 52 -11.85 -1.15 2.30
C TYR A 52 -11.87 -2.35 1.37
N SER A 53 -13.06 -2.72 0.88
CA SER A 53 -13.27 -3.92 0.07
C SER A 53 -12.56 -3.91 -1.29
N GLU A 54 -12.10 -2.76 -1.77
CA GLU A 54 -11.32 -2.63 -3.01
C GLU A 54 -9.99 -3.40 -2.96
N PHE A 55 -9.48 -3.70 -1.77
CA PHE A 55 -8.27 -4.48 -1.58
C PHE A 55 -8.45 -6.00 -1.79
N LYS A 56 -9.69 -6.49 -1.98
CA LYS A 56 -9.93 -7.91 -2.31
C LYS A 56 -9.24 -8.34 -3.61
N GLN A 57 -9.10 -7.42 -4.57
CA GLN A 57 -8.45 -7.71 -5.85
C GLN A 57 -6.93 -7.91 -5.73
N VAL A 58 -6.34 -7.55 -4.58
CA VAL A 58 -4.89 -7.61 -4.34
C VAL A 58 -4.46 -8.64 -3.29
N GLU A 59 -5.42 -9.37 -2.69
CA GLU A 59 -5.16 -10.41 -1.67
C GLU A 59 -4.24 -11.53 -2.16
N THR A 60 -4.13 -11.73 -3.47
CA THR A 60 -3.27 -12.77 -4.05
C THR A 60 -1.78 -12.42 -4.02
N PHE A 61 -1.41 -11.15 -3.82
CA PHE A 61 -0.01 -10.69 -3.83
C PHE A 61 0.42 -9.93 -2.57
N VAL A 62 -0.51 -9.54 -1.69
CA VAL A 62 -0.18 -8.95 -0.38
C VAL A 62 -1.01 -9.57 0.74
N LYS A 63 -0.43 -9.66 1.95
CA LYS A 63 -1.16 -10.07 3.15
C LYS A 63 -2.07 -8.94 3.61
N ILE A 64 -3.30 -9.27 3.97
CA ILE A 64 -4.29 -8.29 4.44
C ILE A 64 -4.84 -8.70 5.81
N LEU A 65 -4.87 -7.73 6.72
CA LEU A 65 -5.61 -7.78 7.98
C LEU A 65 -6.84 -6.89 7.83
N TRP A 66 -8.01 -7.52 7.82
CA TRP A 66 -9.29 -6.84 7.71
C TRP A 66 -9.78 -6.32 9.07
N ILE A 67 -10.19 -5.05 9.12
CA ILE A 67 -10.73 -4.39 10.32
C ILE A 67 -12.11 -3.76 10.09
#